data_AF-A0A9C8JD86-F1
#
_entry.id   AF-A0A9C8JD86-F1
#
_cell.length_a   1.000
_cell.length_b   1.000
_cell.length_c   1.000
_cell.angle_alpha   90.00
_cell.angle_beta   90.00
_cell.angle_gamma   90.00
#
_symmetry.space_group_name_H-M   'P 1'
#
loop_
_entity.id
_entity.type
_entity.pdbx_description
1 polymer ?
#
loop_
_entity_poly.entity_id
_entity_poly.type
_entity_poly.pdbx_seq_one_letter_code
_entity_poly.pdbx_strand_id
1 'polypeptide(L)'
;MPVRIVKDDERLSFEFMGGDFYYRRPPLKLKKRWVNECTNARGIIDFYGLIERAVPYCLTGWSDKAVVDAEDKPIPFSDAVALSLPEDFYTTFSSQLGLSDPDSDQTNGSLKNSKST
;
A
#
# COMPACT_ATOMS: atom_id res chain seq x y z
N MET A 1 -1.26 11.51 5.56
CA MET A 1 -0.84 11.46 4.14
C MET A 1 -2.08 11.41 3.26
N PRO A 2 -2.26 12.31 2.28
CA PRO A 2 -3.45 12.35 1.43
C PRO A 2 -3.38 11.31 0.32
N VAL A 3 -4.33 10.38 0.28
CA VAL A 3 -4.51 9.44 -0.85
C VAL A 3 -5.31 10.16 -1.95
N ARG A 4 -4.89 10.01 -3.21
CA ARG A 4 -5.63 10.53 -4.37
C ARG A 4 -6.08 9.37 -5.26
N ILE A 5 -7.32 9.45 -5.73
CA ILE A 5 -7.88 8.49 -6.71
C ILE A 5 -7.63 9.08 -8.10
N VAL A 6 -6.88 8.37 -8.96
CA VAL A 6 -6.63 8.81 -10.34
C VAL A 6 -7.73 8.23 -11.22
N LYS A 7 -8.46 9.11 -11.91
CA LYS A 7 -9.81 8.85 -12.45
C LYS A 7 -9.87 7.92 -13.67
N ASP A 8 -8.74 7.50 -14.23
CA ASP A 8 -8.72 6.73 -15.49
C ASP A 8 -8.44 5.22 -15.35
N ASP A 9 -7.92 4.71 -14.21
CA ASP A 9 -7.35 3.34 -14.19
C ASP A 9 -7.66 2.48 -12.95
N GLU A 10 -8.62 2.85 -12.08
CA GLU A 10 -8.81 2.19 -10.76
C GLU A 10 -7.53 2.16 -9.88
N ARG A 11 -6.56 3.02 -10.18
CA ARG A 11 -5.30 3.16 -9.46
C ARG A 11 -5.40 4.27 -8.42
N LEU A 12 -4.89 3.98 -7.24
CA LEU A 12 -4.71 4.93 -6.16
C LEU A 12 -3.27 5.45 -6.19
N SER A 13 -3.06 6.68 -5.75
CA SER A 13 -1.74 7.20 -5.46
C SER A 13 -1.62 7.66 -4.02
N PHE A 14 -0.42 7.52 -3.47
CA PHE A 14 -0.05 8.14 -2.20
C PHE A 14 1.33 8.78 -2.32
N GLU A 15 1.50 9.87 -1.59
CA GLU A 15 2.75 10.60 -1.55
C GLU A 15 3.62 10.09 -0.40
N PHE A 16 4.88 9.77 -0.68
CA PHE A 16 5.89 9.39 0.29
C PHE A 16 7.23 10.05 -0.06
N MET A 17 7.83 10.75 0.91
CA MET A 17 9.08 11.51 0.72
C MET A 17 9.09 12.45 -0.49
N GLY A 18 7.93 13.05 -0.82
CA GLY A 18 7.79 13.98 -1.96
C GLY A 18 7.65 13.29 -3.33
N GLY A 19 7.63 11.96 -3.37
CA GLY A 19 7.35 11.15 -4.56
C GLY A 19 5.96 10.54 -4.55
N ASP A 20 5.36 10.42 -5.74
CA ASP A 20 4.09 9.71 -5.92
C ASP A 20 4.33 8.22 -6.18
N PHE A 21 3.65 7.37 -5.40
CA PHE A 21 3.61 5.92 -5.57
C PHE A 21 2.21 5.49 -6.00
N TYR A 22 2.12 4.61 -7.00
CA TYR A 22 0.87 4.17 -7.60
C TYR A 22 0.55 2.73 -7.22
N TYR A 23 -0.66 2.49 -6.75
CA TYR A 23 -1.05 1.18 -6.25
C TYR A 23 -2.50 0.82 -6.54
N ARG A 24 -2.80 -0.47 -6.50
CA ARG A 24 -4.16 -1.01 -6.51
C ARG A 24 -4.50 -1.62 -5.16
N ARG A 25 -5.77 -1.54 -4.76
CA ARG A 25 -6.24 -2.24 -3.56
C ARG A 25 -6.42 -3.72 -3.85
N PRO A 26 -5.86 -4.62 -3.04
CA PRO A 26 -6.15 -6.04 -3.15
C PRO A 26 -7.58 -6.32 -2.68
N PRO A 27 -8.31 -7.24 -3.33
CA PRO A 27 -9.64 -7.66 -2.88
C PRO A 27 -9.60 -8.21 -1.45
N LEU A 28 -10.69 -8.02 -0.68
CA LEU A 28 -10.76 -8.48 0.72
C LEU A 28 -10.45 -9.96 0.89
N LYS A 29 -10.93 -10.82 -0.03
CA LYS A 29 -10.64 -12.26 0.00
C LYS A 29 -9.14 -12.56 -0.15
N LEU A 30 -8.44 -11.80 -0.99
CA LEU A 30 -7.01 -11.96 -1.22
C LEU A 30 -6.20 -11.50 0.00
N LYS A 31 -6.58 -10.37 0.60
CA LYS A 31 -6.00 -9.89 1.86
C LYS A 31 -6.12 -10.93 2.98
N LYS A 32 -7.32 -11.44 3.21
CA LYS A 32 -7.56 -12.48 4.25
C LYS A 32 -6.74 -13.73 4.01
N ARG A 33 -6.60 -14.13 2.74
CA ARG A 33 -5.76 -15.28 2.37
C ARG A 33 -4.29 -15.04 2.74
N TRP A 34 -3.71 -13.90 2.36
CA TRP A 34 -2.32 -13.60 2.68
C TRP A 34 -2.07 -13.50 4.19
N VAL A 35 -2.96 -12.83 4.93
CA VAL A 35 -2.87 -12.75 6.39
C VAL A 35 -2.89 -14.16 6.99
N ASN A 36 -3.83 -15.02 6.59
CA ASN A 36 -3.91 -16.39 7.09
C ASN A 36 -2.66 -17.23 6.74
N GLU A 37 -2.15 -17.11 5.52
CA GLU A 37 -0.95 -17.84 5.08
C GLU A 37 0.32 -17.39 5.83
N CYS A 38 0.37 -16.13 6.26
CA CYS A 38 1.46 -15.55 7.04
C CYS A 38 1.22 -15.60 8.56
N THR A 39 0.10 -16.16 9.02
CA THR A 39 -0.20 -16.29 10.46
C THR A 39 0.18 -17.69 10.93
N ASN A 40 1.01 -17.78 11.97
CA ASN A 40 1.38 -19.07 12.55
C ASN A 40 0.26 -19.65 13.44
N ALA A 41 0.42 -20.89 13.91
CA ALA A 41 -0.57 -21.56 14.76
C ALA A 41 -0.84 -20.85 16.11
N ARG A 42 0.03 -19.91 16.53
CA ARG A 42 -0.13 -19.10 17.74
C ARG A 42 -0.84 -17.76 17.47
N GLY A 43 -1.28 -17.51 16.24
CA GLY A 43 -1.93 -16.26 15.85
C GLY A 43 -0.97 -15.09 15.62
N ILE A 44 0.34 -15.34 15.54
CA ILE A 44 1.33 -14.30 15.26
C ILE A 44 1.49 -14.17 13.74
N ILE A 45 1.34 -12.94 13.24
CA ILE A 45 1.49 -12.60 11.82
C ILE A 45 2.98 -12.35 11.50
N ASP A 46 3.50 -13.05 10.51
CA ASP A 46 4.76 -12.74 9.85
C ASP A 46 4.56 -11.55 8.90
N PHE A 47 4.87 -10.36 9.41
CA PHE A 47 4.75 -9.12 8.65
C PHE A 47 5.70 -9.05 7.46
N TYR A 48 6.90 -9.63 7.55
CA TYR A 48 7.85 -9.65 6.45
C TYR A 48 7.32 -10.48 5.29
N GLY A 49 6.87 -11.71 5.58
CA GLY A 49 6.24 -12.57 4.57
C GLY A 49 4.96 -11.97 3.98
N LEU A 50 4.21 -11.17 4.74
CA LEU A 50 3.03 -10.45 4.25
C LEU A 50 3.41 -9.33 3.28
N ILE A 51 4.46 -8.56 3.58
CA ILE A 51 4.98 -7.49 2.72
C ILE A 51 5.50 -8.06 1.40
N GLU A 52 6.28 -9.14 1.44
CA GLU A 52 6.83 -9.80 0.24
C GLU A 52 5.73 -10.25 -0.74
N ARG A 53 4.54 -10.57 -0.23
CA ARG A 53 3.38 -10.94 -1.06
C ARG A 53 2.57 -9.74 -1.52
N ALA A 54 2.32 -8.80 -0.61
CA ALA A 54 1.40 -7.71 -0.87
C ALA A 54 2.03 -6.62 -1.75
N VAL A 55 3.29 -6.26 -1.52
CA VAL A 55 3.92 -5.11 -2.20
C VAL A 55 4.03 -5.32 -3.70
N PRO A 56 4.60 -6.41 -4.22
CA PRO A 56 4.70 -6.61 -5.67
C PRO A 56 3.32 -6.71 -6.34
N TYR A 57 2.31 -7.20 -5.63
CA TYR A 57 0.96 -7.24 -6.16
C TYR A 57 0.30 -5.86 -6.22
N CYS A 58 0.45 -5.07 -5.16
CA CYS A 58 -0.30 -3.84 -4.96
C CYS A 58 0.38 -2.64 -5.61
N LEU A 59 1.71 -2.56 -5.55
CA LEU A 59 2.46 -1.47 -6.14
C LEU A 59 2.53 -1.69 -7.66
N THR A 60 2.07 -0.70 -8.40
CA THR A 60 1.93 -0.77 -9.87
C THR A 60 2.89 0.17 -10.60
N GLY A 61 3.56 1.06 -9.84
CA GLY A 61 4.47 2.05 -10.38
C GLY A 61 4.82 3.13 -9.35
N TRP A 62 5.71 4.02 -9.73
CA TRP A 62 6.00 5.27 -9.02
C TRP A 62 6.41 6.35 -10.02
N SER A 63 6.40 7.60 -9.57
CA SER A 63 6.97 8.72 -10.32
C SER A 63 8.50 8.68 -10.32
N ASP A 64 9.12 9.26 -11.34
CA ASP A 64 10.58 9.38 -11.49
C ASP A 64 11.28 10.12 -10.33
N LYS A 65 10.52 10.85 -9.50
CA LYS A 65 11.03 11.57 -8.32
C LYS A 65 10.99 10.75 -7.03
N ALA A 66 10.34 9.58 -7.06
CA ALA A 66 10.10 8.79 -5.87
C ALA A 66 11.26 7.86 -5.50
N VAL A 67 11.95 7.32 -6.51
CA VAL A 67 13.05 6.38 -6.35
C VAL A 67 14.16 6.77 -7.32
N VAL A 68 15.31 7.16 -6.76
CA VAL A 68 16.50 7.58 -7.50
C VAL A 68 17.70 6.75 -7.09
N ASP A 69 18.69 6.63 -7.98
CA ASP A 69 19.95 5.97 -7.68
C ASP A 69 20.93 6.90 -6.91
N ALA A 70 22.16 6.44 -6.69
CA ALA A 70 23.20 7.22 -6.02
C ALA A 70 23.63 8.48 -6.79
N GLU A 71 23.30 8.58 -8.08
CA GLU A 71 23.56 9.74 -8.94
C GLU A 71 22.32 10.63 -9.11
N ASP A 72 21.28 10.44 -8.28
CA ASP A 72 20.01 11.17 -8.32
C ASP A 72 19.22 10.95 -9.63
N LYS A 73 19.47 9.84 -10.33
CA LYS A 73 18.74 9.49 -11.56
C LYS A 73 17.51 8.65 -11.24
N PRO A 74 16.36 8.91 -11.91
CA PRO A 74 15.16 8.11 -11.76
C PRO A 74 15.40 6.62 -12.03
N ILE A 75 14.96 5.76 -11.10
CA ILE A 75 14.99 4.31 -11.29
C ILE A 75 13.61 3.87 -11.82
N PRO A 76 13.55 3.15 -12.96
CA PRO A 76 12.29 2.63 -13.46
C PRO A 76 11.66 1.61 -12.52
N PHE A 77 10.33 1.53 -12.53
CA PHE A 77 9.59 0.57 -11.72
C PHE A 77 10.03 -0.88 -11.98
N SER A 78 10.32 -1.61 -10.90
CA SER A 78 10.48 -3.07 -10.93
C SER A 78 10.13 -3.69 -9.58
N ASP A 79 9.66 -4.93 -9.61
CA ASP A 79 9.30 -5.69 -8.41
C ASP A 79 10.50 -5.89 -7.47
N ALA A 80 11.70 -6.04 -8.03
CA ALA A 80 12.92 -6.18 -7.24
C ALA A 80 13.26 -4.89 -6.45
N VAL A 81 13.12 -3.73 -7.08
CA VAL A 81 13.36 -2.43 -6.44
C VAL A 81 12.25 -2.11 -5.43
N ALA A 82 11.02 -2.52 -5.71
CA ALA A 82 9.89 -2.37 -4.79
C ALA A 82 10.13 -3.05 -3.44
N LEU A 83 10.86 -4.18 -3.43
CA LEU A 83 11.24 -4.90 -2.20
C LEU A 83 12.47 -4.31 -1.50
N SER A 84 13.22 -3.42 -2.15
CA SER A 84 14.34 -2.69 -1.53
C SER A 84 13.95 -1.30 -1.00
N LEU A 85 12.66 -0.95 -1.01
CA LEU A 85 12.19 0.33 -0.47
C LEU A 85 12.42 0.41 1.05
N PRO A 86 12.56 1.62 1.61
CA PRO A 86 12.80 1.80 3.06
C PRO A 86 11.70 1.20 3.93
N GLU A 87 12.04 0.77 5.15
CA GLU A 87 11.06 0.15 6.08
C GLU A 87 9.86 1.06 6.40
N ASP A 88 10.10 2.37 6.51
CA ASP A 88 9.06 3.39 6.74
C ASP A 88 8.00 3.41 5.62
N PHE A 89 8.41 3.07 4.39
CA PHE A 89 7.50 2.91 3.27
C PHE A 89 6.53 1.76 3.54
N TYR A 90 7.01 0.59 3.98
CA TYR A 90 6.14 -0.56 4.23
C TYR A 90 5.17 -0.33 5.38
N THR A 91 5.62 0.33 6.43
CA THR A 91 4.75 0.71 7.56
C THR A 91 3.60 1.60 7.08
N THR A 92 3.93 2.62 6.27
CA THR A 92 2.92 3.53 5.70
C THR A 92 2.01 2.80 4.71
N PHE A 93 2.60 2.03 3.80
CA PHE A 93 1.90 1.40 2.69
C PHE A 93 0.98 0.28 3.16
N SER A 94 1.42 -0.54 4.13
CA SER A 94 0.58 -1.58 4.75
C SER A 94 -0.68 -0.99 5.40
N SER A 95 -0.58 0.19 6.02
CA SER A 95 -1.73 0.93 6.52
C SER A 95 -2.69 1.35 5.39
N GLN A 96 -2.16 1.85 4.26
CA GLN A 96 -2.98 2.23 3.10
C GLN A 96 -3.70 1.04 2.43
N LEU A 97 -3.11 -0.15 2.51
CA LEU A 97 -3.71 -1.39 2.03
C LEU A 97 -4.72 -2.00 3.01
N GLY A 98 -4.77 -1.50 4.25
CA GLY A 98 -5.53 -2.08 5.35
C GLY A 98 -5.02 -3.48 5.70
N LEU A 99 -3.70 -3.65 5.74
CA LEU A 99 -3.00 -4.88 6.16
C LEU A 99 -2.54 -4.80 7.61
N SER A 100 -2.41 -3.59 8.16
CA SER A 100 -1.96 -3.35 9.54
C SER A 100 -3.00 -3.71 10.60
N ASP A 101 -4.26 -3.95 10.20
CA ASP A 101 -5.33 -4.27 11.15
C ASP A 101 -6.46 -5.05 10.44
N PRO A 102 -6.60 -6.38 10.67
CA PRO A 102 -7.62 -7.20 10.02
C PRO A 102 -9.06 -6.87 10.46
N ASP A 103 -9.25 -6.08 11.53
CA ASP A 103 -10.55 -5.64 12.06
C ASP A 103 -10.91 -4.19 11.67
N SER A 104 -10.02 -3.44 11.02
CA SER A 104 -10.20 -2.01 10.72
C SER A 104 -11.18 -1.68 9.58
N ASP A 105 -12.04 -2.59 9.13
CA ASP A 105 -13.01 -2.37 8.05
C ASP A 105 -14.26 -1.58 8.52
N GLN A 106 -14.10 -0.56 9.38
CA GLN A 106 -15.20 0.28 9.88
C GLN A 106 -15.03 1.81 9.74
N THR A 107 -13.99 2.35 9.09
CA THR A 107 -13.78 3.81 9.07
C THR A 107 -13.58 4.44 7.71
N ASN A 108 -14.24 3.96 6.65
CA ASN A 108 -14.39 4.76 5.41
C ASN A 108 -15.77 4.57 4.75
N GLY A 109 -16.81 4.57 5.56
CA GLY A 109 -18.20 4.44 5.13
C GLY A 109 -19.17 5.26 5.98
N SER A 110 -18.89 6.54 6.24
CA SER A 110 -19.94 7.46 6.66
C SER A 110 -19.67 8.86 6.13
N LEU A 111 -20.10 9.07 4.88
CA LEU A 111 -20.55 10.38 4.44
C LEU A 111 -21.58 10.89 5.47
N LYS A 112 -21.21 11.87 6.30
CA LYS A 112 -22.20 12.78 6.87
C LYS A 112 -22.43 13.92 5.91
N ASN A 113 -23.14 13.63 4.81
CA ASN A 113 -24.06 14.60 4.25
C ASN A 113 -25.25 14.67 5.21
N SER A 114 -25.44 15.82 5.87
CA SER A 114 -26.73 16.38 6.30
C SER A 114 -26.52 17.40 7.43
N LYS A 115 -26.42 18.67 7.07
CA LYS A 115 -27.11 19.72 7.82
C LYS A 115 -27.33 20.93 6.91
N SER A 116 -28.38 20.86 6.11
CA SER A 116 -29.18 22.06 5.83
C SER A 116 -29.76 22.51 7.16
N THR A 117 -29.52 23.77 7.50
CA THR A 117 -30.39 24.55 8.37
C THR A 117 -30.66 25.85 7.65
#